data_AF-A0A1Q9BUN4-F1
#
_entry.id   AF-A0A1Q9BUN4-F1
#
_cell.length_a   1.000
_cell.length_b   1.000
_cell.length_c   1.000
_cell.angle_alpha   90.00
_cell.angle_beta   90.00
_cell.angle_gamma   90.00
#
_symmetry.space_group_name_H-M   'P 1'
#
loop_
_entity.id
_entity.type
_entity.pdbx_description
1 polymer ?
#
loop_
_entity_poly.entity_id
_entity_poly.type
_entity_poly.pdbx_seq_one_letter_code
_entity_poly.pdbx_strand_id
1 'polypeptide(L)' 'ETSEGARRYVSAVLSFLDAALDDGNNVLVHCYAGAHRAGTTAVAYLMHAHGISFASALKRAQKRSVLTLWVKLSSQ' A
#
# COMPACT_ATOMS: atom_id res chain seq x y z
N GLU A 1 16.41 14.92 -10.61
CA GLU A 1 17.06 13.63 -10.28
C GLU A 1 16.41 12.89 -9.10
N THR A 2 16.07 13.56 -7.99
CA THR A 2 15.43 12.92 -6.81
C THR A 2 14.06 12.25 -7.08
N SER A 3 13.31 12.69 -8.09
CA SER A 3 11.97 12.18 -8.41
C SER A 3 11.98 10.82 -9.13
N GLU A 4 13.04 10.50 -9.88
CA GLU A 4 13.13 9.26 -10.67
C GLU A 4 13.47 8.06 -9.77
N GLY A 5 14.43 8.23 -8.86
CA GLY A 5 14.76 7.19 -7.87
C GLY A 5 13.57 6.85 -6.98
N ALA A 6 12.81 7.86 -6.55
CA ALA A 6 11.59 7.66 -5.77
C ALA A 6 10.52 6.86 -6.54
N ARG A 7 10.30 7.18 -7.83
CA ARG A 7 9.37 6.43 -8.68
C ARG A 7 9.78 4.98 -8.85
N ARG A 8 11.06 4.70 -9.10
CA ARG A 8 11.58 3.33 -9.23
C ARG A 8 11.38 2.53 -7.96
N TYR A 9 11.72 3.11 -6.81
CA TYR A 9 11.52 2.44 -5.52
C TYR A 9 10.03 2.15 -5.25
N VAL A 10 9.16 3.14 -5.44
CA VAL A 10 7.71 2.96 -5.25
C VAL A 10 7.17 1.91 -6.21
N SER A 11 7.54 1.96 -7.49
CA SER A 11 7.10 0.97 -8.48
C SER A 11 7.50 -0.45 -8.09
N ALA A 12 8.73 -0.67 -7.62
CA ALA A 12 9.17 -2.00 -7.20
C ALA A 12 8.37 -2.52 -5.99
N VAL A 13 8.05 -1.65 -5.03
CA VAL A 13 7.21 -2.01 -3.87
C VAL A 13 5.79 -2.36 -4.30
N LEU A 14 5.18 -1.59 -5.21
CA LEU A 14 3.84 -1.88 -5.72
C LEU A 14 3.80 -3.22 -6.47
N SER A 15 4.78 -3.50 -7.33
CA SER A 15 4.86 -4.78 -8.05
C SER A 15 5.05 -5.99 -7.12
N PHE A 16 5.83 -5.84 -6.04
CA PHE A 16 5.95 -6.89 -5.02
C PHE A 16 4.60 -7.17 -4.33
N LEU A 17 3.85 -6.12 -4.01
CA LEU A 17 2.54 -6.24 -3.38
C LEU A 17 1.54 -6.92 -4.32
N ASP A 18 1.46 -6.48 -5.58
CA ASP A 18 0.56 -7.09 -6.57
C ASP A 18 0.86 -8.58 -6.75
N ALA A 19 2.12 -8.95 -6.98
CA ALA A 19 2.51 -10.35 -7.19
C ALA A 19 2.16 -11.23 -5.97
N ALA A 20 2.49 -10.79 -4.76
CA ALA A 20 2.21 -11.58 -3.56
C ALA A 20 0.70 -11.74 -3.31
N LEU A 21 -0.09 -10.70 -3.59
CA LEU A 21 -1.54 -10.75 -3.40
C LEU A 21 -2.25 -11.56 -4.50
N ASP A 22 -1.80 -11.47 -5.74
CA ASP A 22 -2.31 -12.25 -6.87
C ASP A 22 -2.04 -13.75 -6.67
N ASP A 23 -0.91 -14.10 -6.03
CA ASP A 23 -0.59 -15.47 -5.60
C ASP A 23 -1.43 -15.94 -4.39
N GLY A 24 -2.33 -15.11 -3.87
CA GLY A 24 -3.21 -15.42 -2.74
C GLY A 24 -2.50 -15.35 -1.37
N ASN A 25 -1.30 -14.78 -1.31
CA ASN A 25 -0.59 -14.59 -0.04
C ASN A 25 -1.06 -13.31 0.68
N ASN A 26 -0.80 -13.26 1.99
CA ASN A 26 -0.97 -12.02 2.76
C ASN A 26 0.38 -11.29 2.85
N VAL A 27 0.34 -9.96 2.82
CA VAL A 27 1.55 -9.13 2.99
C VAL A 27 1.43 -8.25 4.21
N LEU A 28 2.45 -8.29 5.08
CA LEU A 28 2.59 -7.35 6.18
C LEU A 28 3.52 -6.20 5.75
N VAL A 29 2.99 -4.99 5.68
CA VAL A 29 3.77 -3.77 5.45
C VAL A 29 3.87 -3.02 6.78
N HIS A 30 5.07 -2.96 7.36
CA HIS A 30 5.28 -2.28 8.64
C HIS A 30 6.43 -1.29 8.60
N CYS A 31 6.45 -0.42 9.60
CA CYS A 31 7.62 0.37 9.95
C CYS A 31 7.75 0.36 11.48
N TYR A 32 8.48 1.31 12.06
CA TYR A 32 8.58 1.40 13.52
C TYR A 32 7.23 1.77 14.19
N ALA A 33 6.58 2.84 13.71
CA ALA A 33 5.35 3.36 14.30
C ALA A 33 4.07 3.01 13.52
N GLY A 34 4.18 2.27 12.41
CA GLY A 34 3.05 1.95 11.53
C GLY A 34 2.42 3.11 10.75
N ALA A 35 2.72 4.38 11.06
CA ALA A 35 2.02 5.54 10.51
C ALA A 35 2.79 6.34 9.43
N HIS A 36 4.13 6.36 9.47
CA HIS A 36 4.95 7.08 8.48
C HIS A 36 5.14 6.21 7.23
N ARG A 37 6.31 5.56 7.07
CA ARG A 37 6.66 4.80 5.85
C ARG A 37 5.62 3.76 5.46
N ALA A 38 5.15 2.95 6.42
CA ALA A 38 4.11 1.96 6.17
C ALA A 38 2.77 2.60 5.75
N GLY A 39 2.37 3.70 6.42
CA GLY A 39 1.18 4.45 6.05
C GLY A 39 1.27 5.07 4.65
N THR A 40 2.42 5.65 4.30
CA THR A 40 2.68 6.17 2.94
C THR A 40 2.57 5.07 1.89
N THR A 41 3.20 3.91 2.12
CA THR A 41 3.11 2.76 1.22
C THR A 41 1.67 2.29 1.06
N ALA A 42 0.89 2.23 2.16
CA ALA A 42 -0.51 1.83 2.10
C ALA A 42 -1.37 2.80 1.29
N VAL A 43 -1.17 4.11 1.46
CA VAL A 43 -1.88 5.12 0.66
C VAL A 43 -1.52 4.99 -0.81
N ALA A 44 -0.21 4.87 -1.12
CA ALA A 44 0.26 4.69 -2.49
C ALA A 44 -0.32 3.42 -3.13
N TYR A 45 -0.34 2.31 -2.40
CA TYR A 45 -0.90 1.05 -2.89
C TYR A 45 -2.42 1.14 -3.11
N LEU A 46 -3.18 1.76 -2.19
CA LEU A 46 -4.61 1.97 -2.37
C LEU A 46 -4.93 2.83 -3.61
N MET A 47 -4.12 3.85 -3.89
CA MET A 47 -4.25 4.66 -5.10
C MET A 47 -3.97 3.83 -6.36
N HIS A 48 -2.90 3.03 -6.33
CA HIS A 48 -2.49 2.15 -7.44
C HIS A 48 -3.53 1.05 -7.73
N ALA A 49 -3.84 0.21 -6.74
CA ALA A 49 -4.67 -0.98 -6.90
C ALA A 49 -6.16 -0.67 -7.15
N HIS A 50 -6.67 0.47 -6.67
CA HIS A 50 -8.08 0.83 -6.81
C HIS A 50 -8.35 2.06 -7.67
N GLY A 51 -7.31 2.74 -8.20
CA GLY A 51 -7.48 3.95 -9.00
C GLY A 51 -8.18 5.11 -8.28
N ILE A 52 -8.13 5.15 -6.94
CA ILE A 52 -8.83 6.18 -6.14
C ILE A 52 -7.94 7.40 -5.86
N SER A 53 -8.59 8.53 -5.56
CA SER A 53 -7.88 9.77 -5.20
C SER A 53 -7.07 9.62 -3.91
N PHE A 54 -6.03 10.45 -3.77
CA PHE A 54 -5.23 10.54 -2.54
C PHE A 54 -6.09 10.75 -1.29
N ALA A 55 -7.07 11.66 -1.34
CA ALA A 55 -7.94 11.95 -0.19
C ALA A 55 -8.76 10.71 0.23
N SER A 56 -9.27 9.97 -0.76
CA SER A 56 -10.01 8.72 -0.53
C SER A 56 -9.08 7.62 0.03
N ALA A 57 -7.88 7.46 -0.52
CA ALA A 57 -6.89 6.49 -0.08
C ALA A 57 -6.40 6.80 1.35
N LEU A 58 -6.09 8.05 1.65
CA LEU A 58 -5.69 8.50 2.98
C LEU A 58 -6.77 8.23 4.02
N LYS A 59 -8.02 8.58 3.71
CA LYS A 59 -9.17 8.30 4.61
C LYS A 59 -9.34 6.80 4.84
N ARG A 60 -9.12 5.96 3.84
CA ARG A 60 -9.19 4.49 3.97
C ARG A 60 -8.03 3.96 4.81
N ALA A 61 -6.80 4.43 4.58
CA ALA A 61 -5.61 4.02 5.33
C ALA A 61 -5.70 4.38 6.82
N GLN A 62 -6.19 5.58 7.15
CA GLN A 62 -6.34 6.04 8.54
C GLN A 62 -7.38 5.25 9.33
N LYS A 63 -8.42 4.72 8.69
CA LYS A 63 -9.44 3.89 9.34
C LYS A 63 -8.92 2.50 9.74
N ARG A 64 -7.79 2.07 9.20
CA ARG A 64 -7.18 0.75 9.45
C ARG A 64 -5.79 0.91 10.05
N SER A 65 -5.69 1.63 11.17
CA SER A 65 -4.46 2.07 11.85
C SER A 65 -3.49 0.96 12.36
N VAL A 66 -3.68 -0.29 11.95
CA VAL A 66 -2.71 -1.39 12.04
C VAL A 66 -2.68 -2.07 10.66
N LEU A 67 -1.86 -1.55 9.75
CA LEU A 67 -1.77 -1.99 8.36
C LEU A 67 -0.99 -3.29 8.22
N THR A 68 -1.52 -4.36 8.80
CA THR A 68 -1.35 -5.67 8.20
C THR A 68 -2.25 -5.67 6.96
N LEU A 69 -1.66 -5.68 5.76
CA LEU A 69 -2.41 -5.80 4.52
C LEU A 69 -2.86 -7.27 4.39
N TRP A 70 -3.73 -7.73 5.29
CA TRP A 70 -4.54 -8.93 5.08
C TRP A 70 -5.55 -8.59 4.00
N VAL A 71 -5.11 -8.65 2.75
CA VAL A 71 -6.00 -8.56 1.60
C VAL A 71 -6.58 -9.94 1.40
N LYS A 72 -7.53 -10.33 2.24
CA LYS A 72 -8.60 -11.19 1.75
C LYS A 72 -9.60 -10.25 1.06
N LEU A 73 -9.31 -9.95 -0.22
CA LEU A 73 -10.30 -9.42 -1.16
C LEU A 73 -11.34 -10.52 -1.43
N SER A 74 -12.16 -10.82 -0.42
CA SER A 74 -13.37 -11.60 -0.61
C SER A 74 -14.52 -10.77 -0.06
N SER A 75 -15.23 -10.10 -0.97
CA SER A 75 -16.57 -9.54 -0.82
C SER A 75 -16.71 -8.26 0.02
N GLN A 76 -16.45 -7.10 -0.59
CA GLN A 76 -17.25 -5.87 -0.47
C GLN A 76 -17.18 -5.11 -1.79
#